data_AF-A0A4U9TU45-F1
#
_entry.id   AF-A0A4U9TU45-F1
#
_cell.length_a   1.000
_cell.length_b   1.000
_cell.length_c   1.000
_cell.angle_alpha   90.00
_cell.angle_beta   90.00
_cell.angle_gamma   90.00
#
_symmetry.space_group_name_H-M   'P 1'
#
loop_
_entity.id
_entity.type
_entity.pdbx_description
1 polymer ?
#
loop_
_entity_poly.entity_id
_entity_poly.type
_entity_poly.pdbx_seq_one_letter_code
_entity_poly.pdbx_strand_id
1 'polypeptide(L)' 'MRIIRFCDVTDELAKKEGEGDLSLRYWSKGINSSSKEKGVTATQWSLFAEEFELVELL' A
#
# COMPACT_ATOMS: atom_id res chain seq x y z
N MET A 1 -12.83 0.33 -4.23
CA MET A 1 -12.44 0.14 -2.81
C MET A 1 -12.62 -1.30 -2.39
N ARG A 2 -11.62 -1.91 -1.73
CA ARG A 2 -11.67 -3.27 -1.16
C ARG A 2 -10.81 -3.37 0.10
N ILE A 3 -11.16 -4.31 0.98
CA ILE A 3 -10.32 -4.68 2.11
C ILE A 3 -9.42 -5.85 1.68
N ILE A 4 -8.11 -5.72 1.85
CA ILE A 4 -7.13 -6.76 1.55
C ILE A 4 -6.19 -6.95 2.73
N ARG A 5 -5.67 -8.16 2.95
CA ARG A 5 -4.60 -8.33 3.93
C ARG A 5 -3.31 -7.78 3.35
N PHE A 6 -2.45 -7.21 4.20
CA PHE A 6 -1.14 -6.70 3.79
C PHE A 6 -0.31 -7.76 3.05
N CYS A 7 -0.37 -9.02 3.50
CA CYS A 7 0.34 -10.13 2.85
C CYS A 7 -0.25 -10.59 1.51
N ASP A 8 -1.45 -10.13 1.15
CA ASP A 8 -2.09 -10.46 -0.13
C ASP A 8 -1.89 -9.33 -1.18
N VAL A 9 -1.14 -8.27 -0.86
CA VAL A 9 -0.80 -7.20 -1.82
C VAL A 9 0.16 -7.76 -2.86
N THR A 10 -0.21 -7.65 -4.14
CA THR A 10 0.61 -8.10 -5.27
C THR A 10 1.45 -6.96 -5.83
N ASP A 11 2.46 -7.29 -6.65
CA ASP A 11 3.27 -6.31 -7.38
C ASP A 11 2.40 -5.40 -8.28
N GLU A 12 1.36 -5.94 -8.92
CA GLU A 12 0.44 -5.16 -9.75
C GLU A 12 -0.31 -4.11 -8.94
N LEU A 13 -0.69 -4.44 -7.70
CA LEU A 13 -1.38 -3.51 -6.83
C LEU A 13 -0.43 -2.43 -6.28
N ALA A 14 0.75 -2.84 -5.78
CA ALA A 14 1.76 -1.90 -5.32
C ALA A 14 2.19 -0.92 -6.43
N LYS A 15 2.28 -1.39 -7.68
CA LYS A 15 2.62 -0.56 -8.84
C LYS A 15 1.58 0.52 -9.13
N LYS A 16 0.30 0.29 -8.83
CA LYS A 16 -0.77 1.28 -9.05
C LYS A 16 -0.65 2.51 -8.13
N GLU A 17 -0.04 2.35 -6.96
CA GLU A 17 0.23 3.45 -6.02
C GLU A 17 1.33 4.40 -6.55
N GLY A 18 2.12 3.97 -7.54
CA GLY A 18 3.11 4.82 -8.19
C GLY A 18 4.31 5.23 -7.31
N GLU A 19 4.52 4.55 -6.17
CA GLU A 19 5.57 4.89 -5.23
C GLU A 19 6.96 4.36 -5.64
N GLY A 20 8.00 5.18 -5.44
CA GLY A 20 9.41 4.77 -5.51
C GLY A 20 9.82 4.10 -6.82
N ASP A 21 10.37 2.87 -6.71
CA ASP A 21 10.84 2.06 -7.85
C ASP A 21 9.74 1.12 -8.41
N LEU A 22 8.49 1.31 -7.98
CA LEU A 22 7.32 0.50 -8.35
C LEU A 22 7.38 -0.98 -7.93
N SER A 23 8.35 -1.38 -7.11
CA SER A 23 8.44 -2.75 -6.59
C SER A 23 7.58 -2.94 -5.35
N LEU A 24 6.98 -4.13 -5.20
CA LEU A 24 6.31 -4.51 -3.96
C LEU A 24 7.26 -4.42 -2.75
N ARG A 25 8.57 -4.64 -2.96
CA ARG A 25 9.58 -4.52 -1.92
C ARG A 25 9.73 -3.08 -1.41
N TYR A 26 9.78 -2.09 -2.29
CA TYR A 26 9.86 -0.68 -1.88
C TYR A 26 8.59 -0.27 -1.14
N TRP A 27 7.43 -0.55 -1.73
CA TRP A 27 6.13 -0.24 -1.15
C TRP A 27 5.95 -0.88 0.24
N SER A 28 6.25 -2.18 0.36
CA SER A 28 6.17 -2.92 1.63
C SER A 28 7.11 -2.34 2.69
N LYS A 29 8.30 -1.86 2.31
CA LYS A 29 9.23 -1.21 3.24
C LYS A 29 8.66 0.11 3.76
N GLY A 30 8.01 0.91 2.91
CA GLY A 30 7.33 2.14 3.31
C GLY A 30 6.28 1.89 4.38
N ILE A 31 5.32 1.01 4.09
CA ILE A 31 4.23 0.65 5.01
C ILE A 31 4.76 0.07 6.33
N ASN A 32 5.76 -0.82 6.28
CA ASN A 32 6.35 -1.39 7.49
C ASN A 32 7.06 -0.32 8.34
N SER A 33 7.70 0.67 7.72
CA SER A 33 8.37 1.76 8.44
C SER A 33 7.35 2.64 9.15
N SER A 34 6.28 3.04 8.45
CA SER A 34 5.17 3.79 9.05
C SER A 34 4.42 3.03 10.15
N SER A 35 4.35 1.69 10.05
CA SER A 35 3.71 0.86 11.07
C SER A 35 4.56 0.73 12.33
N LYS A 36 5.90 0.64 12.19
CA LYS A 36 6.83 0.64 13.33
C LYS A 36 6.77 1.95 14.13
N GLU A 37 6.67 3.09 13.45
CA GLU A 37 6.47 4.39 14.10
C GLU A 37 5.19 4.43 14.94
N LYS A 38 4.16 3.69 14.51
CA LYS A 38 2.88 3.54 15.21
C LYS A 38 2.87 2.41 16.25
N GLY A 39 4.01 1.72 16.44
CA GLY A 39 4.16 0.65 17.44
C GLY A 39 3.47 -0.66 17.07
N VAL A 40 3.22 -0.94 15.79
CA VAL A 40 2.50 -2.16 15.38
C VAL A 40 3.15 -2.93 14.23
N THR A 41 2.97 -4.24 14.24
CA THR A 41 3.46 -5.16 13.21
C THR A 41 2.45 -5.34 12.08
N ALA A 42 2.81 -4.87 10.88
CA ALA A 42 1.93 -4.82 9.70
C ALA A 42 1.54 -6.18 9.11
N THR A 43 2.21 -7.28 9.48
CA THR A 43 2.06 -8.59 8.83
C THR A 43 0.68 -9.25 9.01
N GLN A 44 -0.14 -8.80 9.95
CA GLN A 44 -1.51 -9.32 10.16
C GLN A 44 -2.61 -8.29 9.85
N TRP A 45 -2.25 -7.16 9.25
CA TRP A 45 -3.17 -6.04 9.08
C TRP A 45 -4.00 -6.14 7.81
N SER A 46 -5.22 -5.62 7.89
CA SER A 46 -6.05 -5.35 6.73
C SER A 46 -5.85 -3.91 6.28
N LEU A 47 -5.79 -3.71 4.97
CA LEU A 47 -5.67 -2.43 4.29
C LEU A 47 -6.98 -2.12 3.59
N PHE A 48 -7.37 -0.85 3.56
CA PHE A 48 -8.38 -0.36 2.64
C PHE A 48 -7.65 0.09 1.37
N ALA A 49 -7.78 -0.69 0.30
CA ALA A 49 -7.20 -0.37 -1.00
C ALA A 49 -8.26 0.30 -1.88
N GLU A 50 -7.94 1.47 -2.41
CA GLU A 50 -8.78 2.23 -3.33
C GLU A 50 -8.06 2.47 -4.65
N GLU A 51 -8.81 2.40 -5.74
CA GLU A 51 -8.34 2.80 -7.06
C GLU A 51 -9.25 3.94 -7.50
N PHE A 52 -8.67 5.04 -7.94
CA PHE A 52 -9.39 6.24 -8.36
C PHE A 52 -8.77 6.81 -9.63
N GLU A 53 -9.54 7.64 -10.32
CA GLU A 53 -9.10 8.33 -11.53
C GLU A 53 -9.22 9.84 -11.30
N LEU A 54 -8.26 10.61 -11.82
CA LEU A 54 -8.30 12.06 -11.77
C LEU A 54 -9.41 12.57 -12.68
N VAL A 55 -10.40 13.25 -12.12
CA VAL A 55 -11.53 13.83 -12.88
C VAL A 55 -11.36 15.31 -13.18
N GLU A 56 -10.77 16.07 -12.26
CA GLU A 56 -10.51 17.50 -12.42
C GLU A 56 -9.32 17.97 -11.58
N LEU A 57 -8.68 19.06 -12.01
CA LEU A 57 -7.69 19.81 -11.23
C LEU A 57 -8.31 21.15 -10.84
N LEU A 58 -8.24 21.49 -9.55
CA LEU A 58 -8.74 22.75 -8.99
C LEU A 58 -7.71 23.88 -9.11
#